data_AF-A0AAN7DPP9-F1
#
_entry.id   AF-A0AAN7DPP9-F1
#
_cell.length_a   1.000
_cell.length_b   1.000
_cell.length_c   1.000
_cell.angle_alpha   90.00
_cell.angle_beta   90.00
_cell.angle_gamma   90.00
#
_symmetry.space_group_name_H-M   'P 1'
#
loop_
_entity.id
_entity.type
_entity.pdbx_description
1 polymer ?
#
loop_
_entity_poly.entity_id
_entity_poly.type
_entity_poly.pdbx_seq_one_letter_code
_entity_poly.pdbx_strand_id
1 'polypeptide(L)'
;MVEPSFRSQTYAVTGISIVCLLTLWILSSSNARVALVSETVKDVPDQQQHRDVLYQPLPKDKNLCSSDQYNQGKWVHQSIGLESQNVDGINKFVGYHCNWNFPHRCYRRQEPASEFNRSRSIIDYTWQPDNCMVLPYQARDFSKHLSENPLLLVGDSITQLMFESMWCLLGQDLTAQNKDTQLSGGDTSMWASQLVHRDLEYQDPAKVTVAYIRSDYLVKLDDFSLIKPNEGEGYQIGVGSNFPWVHAIPRFKYIMLNTGPHWHPDLKWGPNKDRKELLQAFRRGMRKVFDYLKDHVKADQRVWVRSTPYGHAKCSQYTSPSSYIITPTGQKGEYEWDMFEQFDFVWKDMIEKENDERFHFFNVSISNYRGDAHSQPDSDCLHTCLPGPVDDWNKFFYHQVVKLVNNA
;
A
#
# COMPACT_ATOMS: atom_id res chain seq x y z
N MET A 1 4.95 -81.03 -42.12
CA MET A 1 4.30 -79.70 -42.00
C MET A 1 5.27 -78.69 -42.62
N VAL A 2 5.33 -78.65 -43.96
CA VAL A 2 4.71 -77.62 -44.84
C VAL A 2 5.16 -76.19 -44.51
N GLU A 3 6.22 -75.79 -45.21
CA GLU A 3 6.47 -74.56 -46.01
C GLU A 3 5.52 -73.30 -45.96
N PRO A 4 5.95 -72.14 -46.51
CA PRO A 4 6.05 -70.85 -45.81
C PRO A 4 5.10 -69.76 -46.39
N SER A 5 5.08 -68.53 -45.83
CA SER A 5 4.80 -67.35 -46.68
C SER A 5 5.35 -66.02 -46.13
N PHE A 6 6.08 -65.36 -47.01
CA PHE A 6 6.44 -63.93 -47.04
C PHE A 6 5.21 -63.06 -47.38
N ARG A 7 5.10 -61.87 -46.76
CA ARG A 7 4.53 -60.64 -47.38
C ARG A 7 4.84 -59.42 -46.48
N SER A 8 5.81 -58.60 -46.87
CA SER A 8 5.59 -57.31 -47.56
C SER A 8 4.84 -56.27 -46.70
N GLN A 9 5.58 -55.43 -45.97
CA GLN A 9 5.13 -54.08 -45.59
C GLN A 9 5.96 -53.05 -46.36
N THR A 10 5.63 -52.93 -47.64
CA THR A 10 5.78 -51.69 -48.42
C THR A 10 4.36 -51.31 -48.85
N TYR A 11 4.09 -50.01 -48.93
CA TYR A 11 2.83 -49.37 -49.35
C TYR A 11 1.77 -49.13 -48.26
N ALA A 12 2.02 -48.12 -47.42
CA ALA A 12 0.94 -47.36 -46.77
C ALA A 12 1.29 -45.86 -46.60
N VAL A 13 2.11 -45.29 -47.49
CA VAL A 13 2.45 -43.86 -47.49
C VAL A 13 1.81 -43.09 -48.66
N THR A 14 1.05 -43.73 -49.53
CA THR A 14 0.45 -43.09 -50.72
C THR A 14 -1.08 -42.98 -50.69
N GLY A 15 -1.72 -43.11 -49.53
CA GLY A 15 -3.19 -43.01 -49.39
C GLY A 15 -3.73 -41.74 -48.75
N ILE A 16 -2.94 -41.02 -47.93
CA ILE A 16 -3.45 -39.91 -47.10
C ILE A 16 -3.25 -38.53 -47.76
N SER A 17 -2.35 -38.41 -48.75
CA SER A 17 -2.07 -37.11 -49.40
C SER A 17 -3.09 -36.69 -50.46
N ILE A 18 -3.91 -37.60 -51.00
CA ILE A 18 -4.87 -37.26 -52.08
C ILE A 18 -6.19 -36.72 -51.52
N VAL A 19 -6.61 -37.15 -50.32
CA VAL A 19 -7.87 -36.68 -49.71
C VAL A 19 -7.76 -35.22 -49.22
N CYS A 20 -6.58 -34.79 -48.74
CA CYS A 20 -6.37 -33.39 -48.32
C CYS A 20 -6.24 -32.40 -49.48
N LEU A 21 -5.80 -32.84 -50.66
CA LEU A 21 -5.68 -31.96 -51.83
C LEU A 21 -7.02 -31.76 -52.56
N LEU A 22 -7.93 -32.73 -52.51
CA LEU A 22 -9.27 -32.59 -53.09
C LEU A 22 -10.20 -31.70 -52.27
N THR A 23 -10.07 -31.65 -50.94
CA THR A 23 -10.86 -30.73 -50.09
C THR A 23 -10.43 -29.28 -50.25
N LEU A 24 -9.14 -29.02 -50.47
CA LEU A 24 -8.63 -27.67 -50.75
C LEU A 24 -9.02 -27.15 -52.15
N TRP A 25 -9.22 -28.03 -53.13
CA TRP A 25 -9.67 -27.63 -54.47
C TRP A 25 -11.17 -27.30 -54.53
N ILE A 26 -12.01 -28.03 -53.77
CA ILE A 26 -13.45 -27.75 -53.65
C ILE A 26 -13.71 -26.41 -52.93
N LEU A 27 -12.85 -26.03 -51.97
CA LEU A 27 -12.91 -24.72 -51.32
C LEU A 27 -12.40 -23.55 -52.19
N SER A 28 -11.64 -23.84 -53.26
CA SER A 28 -11.15 -22.81 -54.20
C SER A 28 -12.08 -22.55 -55.39
N SER A 29 -13.09 -23.40 -55.61
CA SER A 29 -13.98 -23.34 -56.79
C SER A 29 -15.42 -22.88 -56.47
N SER A 30 -15.75 -22.64 -55.21
CA SER A 30 -17.00 -22.01 -54.80
C SER A 30 -16.90 -20.48 -54.90
N ASN A 31 -17.28 -19.94 -56.06
CA ASN A 31 -17.57 -18.52 -56.27
C ASN A 31 -18.85 -18.08 -55.50
N ALA A 32 -18.87 -18.25 -54.18
CA ALA A 32 -19.85 -17.60 -53.33
C ALA A 32 -19.33 -16.20 -53.00
N ARG A 33 -19.79 -15.19 -53.76
CA ARG A 33 -19.63 -13.79 -53.38
C ARG A 33 -20.35 -13.57 -52.05
N VAL A 34 -19.60 -13.61 -50.95
CA VAL A 34 -20.06 -13.06 -49.67
C VAL A 34 -20.11 -11.55 -49.86
N ALA A 35 -21.31 -11.01 -49.97
CA ALA A 35 -21.52 -9.58 -49.94
C ALA A 35 -21.07 -9.07 -48.56
N LEU A 36 -19.97 -8.32 -48.52
CA LEU A 36 -19.62 -7.49 -47.38
C LEU A 36 -20.72 -6.44 -47.23
N VAL A 37 -21.67 -6.70 -46.35
CA VAL A 37 -22.56 -5.68 -45.83
C VAL A 37 -21.67 -4.72 -45.04
N SER A 38 -21.50 -3.51 -45.57
CA SER A 38 -20.91 -2.40 -44.84
C SER A 38 -21.81 -2.10 -43.65
N GLU A 39 -21.52 -2.71 -42.50
CA GLU A 39 -22.03 -2.20 -41.24
C GLU A 39 -21.45 -0.79 -41.08
N THR A 40 -22.31 0.20 -41.28
CA THR A 40 -22.10 1.54 -40.79
C THR A 40 -21.75 1.42 -39.31
N VAL A 41 -20.45 1.58 -39.01
CA VAL A 41 -19.96 1.86 -37.67
C VAL A 41 -20.75 3.08 -37.21
N LYS A 42 -21.74 2.83 -36.35
CA LYS A 42 -22.34 3.91 -35.58
C LYS A 42 -21.22 4.41 -34.70
N ASP A 43 -20.75 5.62 -34.96
CA ASP A 43 -19.92 6.38 -34.03
C ASP A 43 -20.56 6.28 -32.65
N VAL A 44 -19.97 5.44 -31.80
CA VAL A 44 -20.21 5.51 -30.37
C VAL A 44 -19.67 6.87 -29.97
N PRO A 45 -20.47 7.74 -29.34
CA PRO A 45 -19.98 9.05 -28.90
C PRO A 45 -18.74 8.82 -28.04
N ASP A 46 -17.66 9.47 -28.45
CA ASP A 46 -16.40 9.65 -27.74
C ASP A 46 -16.59 9.46 -26.24
N GLN A 47 -16.07 8.35 -25.70
CA GLN A 47 -15.98 8.18 -24.25
C GLN A 47 -15.26 9.41 -23.74
N GLN A 48 -15.98 10.23 -22.96
CA GLN A 48 -15.48 11.41 -22.28
C GLN A 48 -13.98 11.30 -22.05
N GLN A 49 -13.22 12.07 -22.80
CA GLN A 49 -11.83 12.39 -22.55
C GLN A 49 -11.67 12.51 -21.03
N HIS A 50 -11.14 11.47 -20.39
CA HIS A 50 -11.00 11.39 -18.94
C HIS A 50 -10.10 12.57 -18.57
N ARG A 51 -10.72 13.68 -18.16
CA ARG A 51 -9.97 14.84 -17.70
C ARG A 51 -9.33 14.42 -16.40
N ASP A 52 -8.01 14.31 -16.41
CA ASP A 52 -7.22 14.03 -15.23
C ASP A 52 -7.51 15.10 -14.17
N VAL A 53 -8.30 14.74 -13.16
CA VAL A 53 -8.79 15.68 -12.15
C VAL A 53 -7.68 16.03 -11.16
N LEU A 54 -6.63 15.21 -11.07
CA LEU A 54 -5.47 15.47 -10.22
C LEU A 54 -4.73 16.74 -10.64
N TYR A 55 -4.78 17.12 -11.93
CA TYR A 55 -4.18 18.35 -12.46
C TYR A 55 -5.20 19.47 -12.72
N GLN A 56 -6.43 19.35 -12.21
CA GLN A 56 -7.40 20.45 -12.30
C GLN A 56 -7.16 21.50 -11.20
N PRO A 57 -7.42 22.79 -11.50
CA PRO A 57 -7.29 23.85 -10.52
C PRO A 57 -8.05 23.54 -9.23
N LEU A 58 -7.36 23.66 -8.10
CA LEU A 58 -7.96 23.46 -6.78
C LEU A 58 -9.13 24.43 -6.55
N PRO A 59 -10.17 24.01 -5.80
CA PRO A 59 -11.28 24.89 -5.45
C PRO A 59 -10.79 26.12 -4.69
N LYS A 60 -10.84 27.30 -5.32
CA LYS A 60 -10.31 28.56 -4.75
C LYS A 60 -11.13 29.07 -3.56
N ASP A 61 -12.38 28.63 -3.45
CA ASP A 61 -13.34 29.02 -2.42
C ASP A 61 -13.36 28.07 -1.21
N LYS A 62 -12.58 26.98 -1.24
CA LYS A 62 -12.58 25.96 -0.18
C LYS A 62 -11.29 26.01 0.64
N ASN A 63 -11.45 25.95 1.96
CA ASN A 63 -10.35 25.76 2.90
C ASN A 63 -9.90 24.30 2.87
N LEU A 64 -8.87 23.97 2.09
CA LEU A 64 -8.33 22.61 2.02
C LEU A 64 -7.49 22.30 3.26
N CYS A 65 -7.69 21.13 3.83
CA CYS A 65 -6.98 20.71 5.03
C CYS A 65 -5.45 20.62 4.80
N SER A 66 -4.68 20.88 5.85
CA SER A 66 -3.25 20.53 6.00
C SER A 66 -3.10 19.25 6.83
N SER A 67 -1.87 18.73 6.96
CA SER A 67 -1.61 17.52 7.74
C SER A 67 -2.07 17.60 9.20
N ASP A 68 -1.88 18.76 9.84
CA ASP A 68 -2.30 18.94 11.22
C ASP A 68 -3.83 19.12 11.32
N GLN A 69 -4.46 19.72 10.30
CA GLN A 69 -5.91 19.95 10.29
C GLN A 69 -6.73 18.68 10.04
N TYR A 70 -6.22 17.66 9.33
CA TYR A 70 -6.96 16.39 9.21
C TYR A 70 -7.21 15.74 10.57
N ASN A 71 -6.39 16.01 11.59
CA ASN A 71 -6.51 15.40 12.91
C ASN A 71 -7.48 16.17 13.84
N GLN A 72 -8.13 17.22 13.33
CA GLN A 72 -9.16 17.98 14.05
C GLN A 72 -10.52 17.69 13.43
N GLY A 73 -11.34 16.94 14.14
CA GLY A 73 -12.60 16.45 13.62
C GLY A 73 -13.20 15.37 14.49
N LYS A 74 -14.12 14.61 13.89
CA LYS A 74 -14.78 13.48 14.55
C LYS A 74 -15.13 12.38 13.55
N TRP A 75 -15.16 11.16 14.05
CA TRP A 75 -15.77 10.04 13.32
C TRP A 75 -17.29 10.16 13.40
N VAL A 76 -17.95 10.11 12.25
CA VAL A 76 -19.40 10.19 12.14
C VAL A 76 -19.92 8.85 11.63
N HIS A 77 -20.88 8.29 12.36
CA HIS A 77 -21.60 7.11 11.93
C HIS A 77 -22.52 7.46 10.75
N GLN A 78 -22.29 6.82 9.61
CA GLN A 78 -23.07 6.89 8.41
C GLN A 78 -23.35 5.46 7.96
N SER A 79 -24.52 4.94 8.31
CA SER A 79 -24.91 3.58 7.93
C SER A 79 -24.81 3.39 6.43
N ILE A 80 -23.99 2.43 6.01
CA ILE A 80 -23.77 2.18 4.59
C ILE A 80 -24.89 1.31 4.03
N GLY A 81 -25.41 1.70 2.87
CA GLY A 81 -26.34 0.89 2.09
C GLY A 81 -25.59 -0.05 1.15
N LEU A 82 -25.07 -1.18 1.66
CA LEU A 82 -24.47 -2.20 0.78
C LEU A 82 -25.54 -2.80 -0.13
N GLU A 83 -25.26 -2.88 -1.43
CA GLU A 83 -26.13 -3.58 -2.39
C GLU A 83 -26.27 -5.07 -2.07
N SER A 84 -25.19 -5.68 -1.57
CA SER A 84 -25.16 -7.08 -1.11
C SER A 84 -24.47 -7.21 0.24
N GLN A 85 -25.05 -8.00 1.14
CA GLN A 85 -24.52 -8.24 2.49
C GLN A 85 -23.47 -9.35 2.48
N ASN A 86 -22.42 -9.18 1.68
CA ASN A 86 -21.33 -10.14 1.51
C ASN A 86 -20.00 -9.43 1.20
N VAL A 87 -18.93 -10.23 1.06
CA VAL A 87 -17.56 -9.75 0.75
C VAL A 87 -17.53 -8.87 -0.50
N ASP A 88 -18.27 -9.25 -1.54
CA ASP A 88 -18.30 -8.50 -2.80
C ASP A 88 -19.01 -7.15 -2.66
N GLY A 89 -20.04 -7.08 -1.81
CA GLY A 89 -20.73 -5.83 -1.49
C GLY A 89 -19.81 -4.83 -0.80
N ILE A 90 -19.01 -5.28 0.16
CA ILE A 90 -17.97 -4.44 0.80
C ILE A 90 -16.93 -4.01 -0.23
N ASN A 91 -16.43 -4.94 -1.07
CA ASN A 91 -15.45 -4.60 -2.10
C ASN A 91 -15.97 -3.53 -3.06
N LYS A 92 -17.21 -3.68 -3.55
CA LYS A 92 -17.84 -2.73 -4.46
C LYS A 92 -18.07 -1.37 -3.82
N PHE A 93 -18.53 -1.34 -2.56
CA PHE A 93 -18.81 -0.10 -1.85
C PHE A 93 -17.53 0.71 -1.58
N VAL A 94 -16.45 0.07 -1.12
CA VAL A 94 -15.20 0.76 -0.80
C VAL A 94 -14.33 1.00 -2.05
N GLY A 95 -14.55 0.24 -3.13
CA GLY A 95 -13.70 0.28 -4.32
C GLY A 95 -12.42 -0.55 -4.15
N TYR A 96 -12.52 -1.71 -3.51
CA TYR A 96 -11.40 -2.64 -3.30
C TYR A 96 -11.29 -3.64 -4.46
N HIS A 97 -10.12 -3.68 -5.09
CA HIS A 97 -9.85 -4.51 -6.29
C HIS A 97 -8.65 -5.46 -6.13
N CYS A 98 -8.01 -5.50 -4.96
CA CYS A 98 -6.90 -6.42 -4.70
C CYS A 98 -7.37 -7.89 -4.67
N ASN A 99 -6.60 -8.75 -5.34
CA ASN A 99 -6.82 -10.20 -5.40
C ASN A 99 -6.00 -10.99 -4.36
N TRP A 100 -5.01 -10.35 -3.72
CA TRP A 100 -4.18 -11.01 -2.70
C TRP A 100 -4.95 -11.25 -1.41
N ASN A 101 -4.61 -12.36 -0.75
CA ASN A 101 -5.15 -12.71 0.55
C ASN A 101 -4.12 -12.37 1.63
N PHE A 102 -4.45 -11.40 2.48
CA PHE A 102 -3.65 -11.02 3.64
C PHE A 102 -4.58 -10.91 4.86
N PRO A 103 -4.07 -11.16 6.08
CA PRO A 103 -4.91 -11.35 7.26
C PRO A 103 -5.74 -10.11 7.61
N HIS A 104 -5.29 -8.91 7.24
CA HIS A 104 -5.96 -7.65 7.57
C HIS A 104 -7.29 -7.43 6.83
N ARG A 105 -7.63 -8.24 5.80
CA ARG A 105 -8.98 -8.27 5.18
C ARG A 105 -9.99 -8.97 6.08
N CYS A 106 -10.23 -8.41 7.27
CA CYS A 106 -11.05 -8.98 8.33
C CYS A 106 -12.41 -9.50 7.85
N TYR A 107 -13.08 -8.73 7.00
CA TYR A 107 -14.38 -9.06 6.41
C TYR A 107 -14.41 -10.35 5.57
N ARG A 108 -13.24 -10.94 5.23
CA ARG A 108 -13.13 -12.23 4.53
C ARG A 108 -12.93 -13.42 5.45
N ARG A 109 -12.70 -13.18 6.75
CA ARG A 109 -12.50 -14.26 7.72
C ARG A 109 -13.83 -14.93 8.01
N GLN A 110 -13.78 -16.25 8.18
CA GLN A 110 -14.95 -17.05 8.53
C GLN A 110 -15.20 -17.07 10.04
N GLU A 111 -14.14 -16.91 10.83
CA GLU A 111 -14.20 -16.95 12.29
C GLU A 111 -13.64 -15.65 12.92
N PRO A 112 -14.29 -15.14 13.99
CA PRO A 112 -15.62 -15.58 14.46
C PRO A 112 -16.71 -15.28 13.42
N ALA A 113 -17.83 -16.00 13.44
CA ALA A 113 -18.96 -15.74 12.52
C ALA A 113 -19.47 -14.28 12.53
N SER A 114 -19.21 -13.53 13.62
CA SER A 114 -19.51 -12.11 13.76
C SER A 114 -18.55 -11.18 13.02
N GLU A 115 -17.42 -11.66 12.50
CA GLU A 115 -16.33 -10.83 11.99
C GLU A 115 -16.72 -10.03 10.74
N PHE A 116 -17.56 -10.61 9.87
CA PHE A 116 -18.11 -9.88 8.73
C PHE A 116 -18.92 -8.66 9.19
N ASN A 117 -19.80 -8.85 10.18
CA ASN A 117 -20.64 -7.77 10.71
C ASN A 117 -19.79 -6.72 11.45
N ARG A 118 -18.77 -7.14 12.20
CA ARG A 118 -17.82 -6.20 12.85
C ARG A 118 -17.08 -5.36 11.81
N SER A 119 -16.57 -6.02 10.76
CA SER A 119 -15.87 -5.33 9.67
C SER A 119 -16.78 -4.36 8.92
N ARG A 120 -18.06 -4.72 8.73
CA ARG A 120 -19.07 -3.80 8.19
C ARG A 120 -19.27 -2.59 9.11
N SER A 121 -19.39 -2.80 10.42
CA SER A 121 -19.54 -1.69 11.38
C SER A 121 -18.32 -0.76 11.42
N ILE A 122 -17.11 -1.26 11.17
CA ILE A 122 -15.90 -0.43 11.08
C ILE A 122 -16.00 0.58 9.92
N ILE A 123 -16.55 0.17 8.78
CA ILE A 123 -16.71 1.03 7.59
C ILE A 123 -17.99 1.87 7.60
N ASP A 124 -18.86 1.71 8.60
CA ASP A 124 -19.99 2.64 8.85
C ASP A 124 -19.51 4.00 9.40
N TYR A 125 -18.22 4.18 9.65
CA TYR A 125 -17.68 5.45 10.17
C TYR A 125 -16.82 6.16 9.13
N THR A 126 -17.15 7.43 8.90
CA THR A 126 -16.36 8.34 8.05
C THR A 126 -15.80 9.47 8.90
N TRP A 127 -14.53 9.82 8.66
CA TRP A 127 -13.91 10.96 9.32
C TRP A 127 -14.43 12.28 8.74
N GLN A 128 -14.89 13.18 9.61
CA GLN A 128 -15.32 14.52 9.26
C GLN A 128 -14.39 15.55 9.93
N PRO A 129 -13.52 16.24 9.17
CA PRO A 129 -12.74 17.36 9.69
C PRO A 129 -13.62 18.54 10.11
N ASP A 130 -13.18 19.31 11.10
CA ASP A 130 -13.99 20.40 11.68
C ASP A 130 -14.14 21.61 10.76
N ASN A 131 -13.01 22.13 10.24
CA ASN A 131 -12.95 23.47 9.63
C ASN A 131 -12.32 23.47 8.23
N CYS A 132 -12.15 22.30 7.62
CA CYS A 132 -11.49 22.16 6.32
C CYS A 132 -12.05 21.01 5.50
N MET A 133 -11.73 21.00 4.21
CA MET A 133 -12.19 19.99 3.25
C MET A 133 -11.04 19.07 2.82
N VAL A 134 -11.30 17.77 2.87
CA VAL A 134 -10.48 16.75 2.21
C VAL A 134 -11.02 16.55 0.79
N LEU A 135 -10.12 16.37 -0.17
CA LEU A 135 -10.52 16.24 -1.58
C LEU A 135 -11.12 14.84 -1.80
N PRO A 136 -12.18 14.72 -2.62
CA PRO A 136 -12.71 13.41 -3.00
C PRO A 136 -11.62 12.55 -3.62
N TYR A 137 -11.47 11.33 -3.13
CA TYR A 137 -10.45 10.40 -3.60
C TYR A 137 -10.78 9.87 -5.00
N GLN A 138 -9.81 9.90 -5.91
CA GLN A 138 -9.95 9.41 -7.28
C GLN A 138 -8.86 8.40 -7.61
N ALA A 139 -9.19 7.12 -7.49
CA ALA A 139 -8.24 6.01 -7.61
C ALA A 139 -7.53 5.96 -8.98
N ARG A 140 -8.27 6.14 -10.08
CA ARG A 140 -7.71 6.06 -11.46
C ARG A 140 -6.71 7.17 -11.76
N ASP A 141 -7.03 8.40 -11.38
CA ASP A 141 -6.13 9.54 -11.58
C ASP A 141 -4.88 9.37 -10.70
N PHE A 142 -5.05 8.84 -9.49
CA PHE A 142 -3.93 8.61 -8.59
C PHE A 142 -3.02 7.47 -9.05
N SER A 143 -3.58 6.33 -9.49
CA SER A 143 -2.80 5.22 -10.05
C SER A 143 -2.01 5.67 -11.28
N LYS A 144 -2.63 6.46 -12.17
CA LYS A 144 -1.97 7.04 -13.33
C LYS A 144 -0.84 7.99 -12.93
N HIS A 145 -1.08 8.92 -12.01
CA HIS A 145 -0.07 9.83 -11.51
C HIS A 145 1.14 9.09 -10.90
N LEU A 146 0.89 8.10 -10.04
CA LEU A 146 1.96 7.30 -9.43
C LEU A 146 2.74 6.45 -10.44
N SER A 147 2.15 6.09 -11.59
CA SER A 147 2.87 5.38 -12.65
C SER A 147 4.04 6.19 -13.25
N GLU A 148 3.92 7.51 -13.17
CA GLU A 148 4.93 8.48 -13.61
C GLU A 148 5.74 9.03 -12.43
N ASN A 149 5.14 9.08 -11.24
CA ASN A 149 5.68 9.62 -10.00
C ASN A 149 5.65 8.57 -8.87
N PRO A 150 6.55 7.58 -8.90
CA PRO A 150 6.39 6.38 -8.07
C PRO A 150 6.58 6.64 -6.58
N LEU A 151 5.86 5.87 -5.76
CA LEU A 151 5.86 5.93 -4.30
C LEU A 151 6.64 4.76 -3.67
N LEU A 152 7.54 5.06 -2.74
CA LEU A 152 8.20 4.09 -1.87
C LEU A 152 7.67 4.23 -0.44
N LEU A 153 7.18 3.13 0.12
CA LEU A 153 6.82 2.98 1.53
C LEU A 153 7.94 2.20 2.22
N VAL A 154 8.51 2.74 3.30
CA VAL A 154 9.54 2.06 4.09
C VAL A 154 9.19 2.13 5.57
N GLY A 155 9.21 0.98 6.23
CA GLY A 155 8.99 0.92 7.67
C GLY A 155 8.60 -0.46 8.14
N ASP A 156 7.91 -0.49 9.27
CA ASP A 156 7.42 -1.70 9.91
C ASP A 156 6.09 -2.24 9.33
N SER A 157 5.50 -3.21 10.02
CA SER A 157 4.23 -3.84 9.66
C SER A 157 3.02 -2.89 9.62
N ILE A 158 3.08 -1.72 10.28
CA ILE A 158 2.04 -0.68 10.15
C ILE A 158 2.20 0.08 8.83
N THR A 159 3.43 0.20 8.33
CA THR A 159 3.68 0.68 6.97
C THR A 159 3.21 -0.34 5.93
N GLN A 160 3.35 -1.64 6.21
CA GLN A 160 2.76 -2.70 5.38
C GLN A 160 1.23 -2.57 5.28
N LEU A 161 0.53 -2.25 6.38
CA LEU A 161 -0.92 -2.00 6.35
C LEU A 161 -1.28 -0.87 5.37
N MET A 162 -0.51 0.22 5.37
CA MET A 162 -0.72 1.33 4.44
C MET A 162 -0.54 0.88 2.99
N PHE A 163 0.50 0.08 2.70
CA PHE A 163 0.73 -0.52 1.38
C PHE A 163 -0.42 -1.46 0.96
N GLU A 164 -0.88 -2.33 1.84
CA GLU A 164 -1.96 -3.29 1.57
C GLU A 164 -3.28 -2.58 1.27
N SER A 165 -3.62 -1.53 2.04
CA SER A 165 -4.77 -0.66 1.75
C SER A 165 -4.60 0.03 0.39
N MET A 166 -3.42 0.59 0.09
CA MET A 166 -3.13 1.26 -1.18
C MET A 166 -3.30 0.29 -2.36
N TRP A 167 -2.80 -0.94 -2.22
CA TRP A 167 -2.98 -1.98 -3.22
C TRP A 167 -4.47 -2.23 -3.49
N CYS A 168 -5.28 -2.37 -2.45
CA CYS A 168 -6.71 -2.60 -2.62
C CYS A 168 -7.44 -1.43 -3.28
N LEU A 169 -7.16 -0.20 -2.85
CA LEU A 169 -7.76 1.03 -3.39
C LEU A 169 -7.37 1.29 -4.85
N LEU A 170 -6.17 0.88 -5.27
CA LEU A 170 -5.64 1.11 -6.63
C LEU A 170 -5.66 -0.16 -7.51
N GLY A 171 -6.12 -1.30 -7.00
CA GLY A 171 -5.97 -2.61 -7.65
C GLY A 171 -6.72 -2.78 -8.97
N GLN A 172 -7.61 -1.84 -9.30
CA GLN A 172 -8.27 -1.78 -10.61
C GLN A 172 -7.21 -1.57 -11.71
N ASP A 173 -6.26 -0.68 -11.48
CA ASP A 173 -5.23 -0.29 -12.46
C ASP A 173 -3.82 -0.75 -12.07
N LEU A 174 -3.60 -1.15 -10.81
CA LEU A 174 -2.34 -1.71 -10.35
C LEU A 174 -2.39 -3.22 -10.20
N THR A 175 -1.27 -3.88 -10.46
CA THR A 175 -1.07 -5.32 -10.30
C THR A 175 0.27 -5.61 -9.64
N ALA A 176 0.38 -6.74 -8.95
CA ALA A 176 1.63 -7.14 -8.32
C ALA A 176 2.62 -7.67 -9.37
N GLN A 177 3.87 -7.24 -9.23
CA GLN A 177 4.97 -7.67 -10.08
C GLN A 177 6.23 -7.89 -9.24
N ASN A 178 6.87 -9.05 -9.39
CA ASN A 178 8.09 -9.42 -8.64
C ASN A 178 9.31 -9.52 -9.57
N LYS A 179 9.37 -8.71 -10.63
CA LYS A 179 10.42 -8.80 -11.66
C LYS A 179 11.60 -7.87 -11.41
N ASP A 180 11.41 -6.79 -10.66
CA ASP A 180 12.50 -5.87 -10.36
C ASP A 180 13.30 -6.33 -9.14
N THR A 181 14.53 -6.77 -9.40
CA THR A 181 15.48 -7.22 -8.37
C THR A 181 16.28 -6.07 -7.75
N GLN A 182 16.23 -4.86 -8.31
CA GLN A 182 16.98 -3.73 -7.78
C GLN A 182 16.39 -3.22 -6.45
N LEU A 183 15.09 -3.42 -6.20
CA LEU A 183 14.50 -3.09 -4.90
C LEU A 183 15.06 -3.94 -3.78
N SER A 184 15.36 -5.22 -4.03
CA SER A 184 16.05 -6.07 -3.07
C SER A 184 17.58 -5.90 -3.08
N GLY A 185 18.10 -4.96 -3.87
CA GLY A 185 19.55 -4.81 -4.07
C GLY A 185 20.21 -6.02 -4.71
N GLY A 186 19.42 -6.89 -5.37
CA GLY A 186 19.86 -8.18 -5.92
C GLY A 186 19.78 -9.36 -4.94
N ASP A 187 19.43 -9.13 -3.68
CA ASP A 187 19.29 -10.19 -2.68
C ASP A 187 17.94 -10.92 -2.86
N THR A 188 17.99 -12.21 -3.15
CA THR A 188 16.77 -13.04 -3.34
C THR A 188 16.14 -13.48 -2.02
N SER A 189 16.83 -13.32 -0.89
CA SER A 189 16.31 -13.63 0.45
C SER A 189 15.50 -12.47 1.04
N MET A 190 15.72 -11.26 0.55
CA MET A 190 14.99 -10.07 0.89
C MET A 190 13.71 -9.96 0.06
N TRP A 191 12.57 -9.81 0.72
CA TRP A 191 11.31 -9.54 0.05
C TRP A 191 11.06 -8.03 -0.04
N ALA A 192 10.60 -7.59 -1.20
CA ALA A 192 10.09 -6.25 -1.43
C ALA A 192 8.78 -6.37 -2.20
N SER A 193 7.72 -5.74 -1.70
CA SER A 193 6.42 -5.74 -2.37
C SER A 193 6.38 -4.65 -3.41
N GLN A 194 5.90 -4.96 -4.61
CA GLN A 194 5.94 -4.02 -5.73
C GLN A 194 4.66 -4.13 -6.55
N LEU A 195 4.09 -2.97 -6.85
CA LEU A 195 2.95 -2.81 -7.73
C LEU A 195 3.38 -2.03 -8.96
N VAL A 196 2.86 -2.43 -10.12
CA VAL A 196 3.02 -1.75 -11.39
C VAL A 196 1.66 -1.36 -11.94
N HIS A 197 1.60 -0.22 -12.64
CA HIS A 197 0.43 0.11 -13.43
C HIS A 197 0.27 -0.90 -14.59
N ARG A 198 -0.94 -1.42 -14.80
CA ARG A 198 -1.24 -2.47 -15.79
C ARG A 198 -0.77 -2.10 -17.20
N ASP A 199 -0.89 -0.84 -17.58
CA ASP A 199 -0.41 -0.34 -18.88
C ASP A 199 1.10 -0.56 -19.08
N LEU A 200 1.89 -0.61 -18.00
CA LEU A 200 3.35 -0.69 -18.02
C LEU A 200 3.90 -2.10 -17.72
N GLU A 201 3.07 -3.01 -17.17
CA GLU A 201 3.46 -4.36 -16.70
C GLU A 201 4.25 -5.17 -17.74
N TYR A 202 3.86 -5.07 -19.02
CA TYR A 202 4.49 -5.80 -20.12
C TYR A 202 5.48 -4.97 -20.92
N GLN A 203 5.61 -3.68 -20.62
CA GLN A 203 6.50 -2.76 -21.35
C GLN A 203 7.88 -2.72 -20.71
N ASP A 204 7.95 -2.66 -19.37
CA ASP A 204 9.20 -2.54 -18.64
C ASP A 204 9.17 -3.35 -17.31
N PRO A 205 9.88 -4.50 -17.26
CA PRO A 205 9.99 -5.31 -16.05
C PRO A 205 10.62 -4.60 -14.83
N ALA A 206 11.36 -3.51 -15.04
CA ALA A 206 12.01 -2.73 -13.99
C ALA A 206 11.13 -1.56 -13.49
N LYS A 207 9.97 -1.33 -14.11
CA LYS A 207 9.07 -0.24 -13.73
C LYS A 207 8.28 -0.61 -12.48
N VAL A 208 8.27 0.31 -11.53
CA VAL A 208 7.54 0.20 -10.27
C VAL A 208 6.71 1.47 -10.08
N THR A 209 5.47 1.31 -9.63
CA THR A 209 4.52 2.38 -9.34
C THR A 209 4.40 2.62 -7.83
N VAL A 210 4.26 1.55 -7.05
CA VAL A 210 4.29 1.61 -5.59
C VAL A 210 5.15 0.46 -5.08
N ALA A 211 6.08 0.75 -4.16
CA ALA A 211 6.88 -0.27 -3.49
C ALA A 211 6.70 -0.19 -1.98
N TYR A 212 6.88 -1.34 -1.32
CA TYR A 212 7.05 -1.43 0.12
C TYR A 212 8.29 -2.26 0.45
N ILE A 213 9.15 -1.70 1.31
CA ILE A 213 10.33 -2.37 1.87
C ILE A 213 10.20 -2.38 3.39
N ARG A 214 10.23 -3.58 3.98
CA ARG A 214 10.19 -3.74 5.43
C ARG A 214 11.53 -3.36 6.06
N SER A 215 11.54 -2.32 6.89
CA SER A 215 12.69 -1.91 7.67
C SER A 215 12.20 -1.43 9.02
N ASP A 216 12.03 -2.37 9.96
CA ASP A 216 11.36 -2.15 11.24
C ASP A 216 12.00 -1.02 12.07
N TYR A 217 13.30 -0.73 11.87
CA TYR A 217 14.06 0.28 12.61
C TYR A 217 14.63 1.40 11.73
N LEU A 218 14.57 1.30 10.40
CA LEU A 218 15.23 2.16 9.40
C LEU A 218 16.78 2.20 9.46
N VAL A 219 17.39 1.78 10.56
CA VAL A 219 18.84 1.70 10.82
C VAL A 219 19.20 0.36 11.47
N LYS A 220 20.49 -0.02 11.43
CA LYS A 220 21.00 -1.13 12.26
C LYS A 220 21.05 -0.70 13.72
N LEU A 221 20.55 -1.53 14.63
CA LEU A 221 20.55 -1.21 16.06
C LEU A 221 21.93 -1.34 16.72
N ASP A 222 22.90 -1.94 16.04
CA ASP A 222 24.27 -2.09 16.52
C ASP A 222 25.00 -0.76 16.69
N ASP A 223 24.85 0.13 15.71
CA ASP A 223 25.61 1.37 15.60
C ASP A 223 24.81 2.55 15.00
N PHE A 224 23.52 2.36 14.74
CA PHE A 224 22.62 3.29 14.05
C PHE A 224 23.05 3.65 12.62
N SER A 225 23.93 2.84 12.00
CA SER A 225 24.24 3.01 10.58
C SER A 225 23.08 2.57 9.70
N LEU A 226 22.96 3.17 8.52
CA LEU A 226 21.99 2.77 7.51
C LEU A 226 22.37 1.42 6.91
N ILE A 227 21.36 0.61 6.59
CA ILE A 227 21.55 -0.75 6.07
C ILE A 227 21.75 -0.65 4.56
N LYS A 228 22.87 -1.16 4.06
CA LYS A 228 23.19 -1.20 2.62
C LYS A 228 22.85 -2.56 2.01
N PRO A 229 22.66 -2.64 0.68
CA PRO A 229 22.51 -3.93 0.00
C PRO A 229 23.60 -4.93 0.37
N ASN A 230 23.21 -6.18 0.60
CA ASN A 230 24.09 -7.30 1.01
C ASN A 230 24.70 -7.19 2.42
N GLU A 231 24.32 -6.18 3.22
CA GLU A 231 24.60 -6.19 4.66
C GLU A 231 23.53 -6.98 5.42
N GLY A 232 23.92 -7.65 6.49
CA GLY A 232 22.96 -8.27 7.41
C GLY A 232 22.12 -7.24 8.16
N GLU A 233 20.91 -7.64 8.57
CA GLU A 233 19.94 -6.79 9.28
C GLU A 233 20.43 -6.24 10.63
N GLY A 234 21.51 -6.83 11.16
CA GLY A 234 22.08 -6.47 12.45
C GLY A 234 21.28 -7.04 13.62
N TYR A 235 21.51 -6.47 14.79
CA TYR A 235 20.76 -6.77 16.01
C TYR A 235 19.31 -6.33 15.89
N GLN A 236 18.41 -7.18 16.37
CA GLN A 236 16.97 -6.94 16.38
C GLN A 236 16.39 -7.22 17.76
N ILE A 237 15.42 -6.42 18.16
CA ILE A 237 14.60 -6.69 19.34
C ILE A 237 13.37 -7.46 18.88
N GLY A 238 13.21 -8.68 19.39
CA GLY A 238 12.07 -9.53 19.07
C GLY A 238 12.12 -10.11 17.65
N VAL A 239 10.94 -10.33 17.07
CA VAL A 239 10.75 -10.93 15.73
C VAL A 239 10.39 -9.82 14.75
N GLY A 240 11.10 -9.76 13.61
CA GLY A 240 10.90 -8.72 12.62
C GLY A 240 11.77 -8.91 11.38
N SER A 241 11.83 -7.86 10.57
CA SER A 241 12.82 -7.76 9.49
C SER A 241 13.28 -6.32 9.34
N ASN A 242 14.57 -6.13 9.06
CA ASN A 242 15.19 -4.83 8.95
C ASN A 242 16.04 -4.72 7.68
N PHE A 243 15.38 -4.69 6.53
CA PHE A 243 16.05 -4.72 5.23
C PHE A 243 16.69 -3.39 4.82
N PRO A 244 17.71 -3.42 3.93
CA PRO A 244 18.22 -2.22 3.28
C PRO A 244 17.16 -1.58 2.39
N TRP A 245 17.15 -0.24 2.37
CA TRP A 245 16.13 0.54 1.63
C TRP A 245 16.70 1.79 0.97
N VAL A 246 17.83 2.31 1.45
CA VAL A 246 18.37 3.61 1.01
C VAL A 246 18.79 3.64 -0.47
N HIS A 247 19.15 2.49 -1.04
CA HIS A 247 19.47 2.33 -2.46
C HIS A 247 18.25 2.52 -3.38
N ALA A 248 17.03 2.35 -2.84
CA ALA A 248 15.81 2.54 -3.61
C ALA A 248 15.46 4.02 -3.82
N ILE A 249 15.83 4.91 -2.88
CA ILE A 249 15.43 6.33 -2.85
C ILE A 249 15.55 7.04 -4.20
N PRO A 250 16.67 6.95 -4.96
CA PRO A 250 16.82 7.73 -6.19
C PRO A 250 15.79 7.43 -7.29
N ARG A 251 15.05 6.33 -7.16
CA ARG A 251 14.08 5.80 -8.13
C ARG A 251 12.65 6.27 -7.90
N PHE A 252 12.35 6.87 -6.74
CA PHE A 252 10.98 7.20 -6.34
C PHE A 252 10.74 8.69 -6.25
N LYS A 253 9.60 9.18 -6.73
CA LYS A 253 9.23 10.60 -6.59
C LYS A 253 8.86 10.91 -5.13
N TYR A 254 8.13 9.98 -4.53
CA TYR A 254 7.57 10.10 -3.20
C TYR A 254 8.13 9.00 -2.30
N ILE A 255 8.50 9.38 -1.07
CA ILE A 255 8.99 8.45 -0.06
C ILE A 255 8.16 8.64 1.21
N MET A 256 7.59 7.57 1.73
CA MET A 256 6.83 7.55 2.97
C MET A 256 7.58 6.67 3.97
N LEU A 257 8.04 7.25 5.07
CA LEU A 257 8.81 6.58 6.11
C LEU A 257 8.01 6.47 7.40
N ASN A 258 8.19 5.38 8.12
CA ASN A 258 7.77 5.27 9.52
C ASN A 258 8.56 4.18 10.25
N THR A 259 8.69 4.34 11.57
CA THR A 259 9.14 3.31 12.49
C THR A 259 8.69 3.67 13.91
N GLY A 260 8.35 2.68 14.72
CA GLY A 260 7.96 2.91 16.11
C GLY A 260 7.72 1.63 16.92
N PRO A 261 6.79 0.75 16.52
CA PRO A 261 6.33 -0.36 17.33
C PRO A 261 7.37 -1.41 17.72
N HIS A 262 8.50 -1.47 17.02
CA HIS A 262 9.60 -2.40 17.34
C HIS A 262 10.63 -1.79 18.31
N TRP A 263 10.56 -0.49 18.58
CA TRP A 263 11.48 0.18 19.49
C TRP A 263 11.07 -0.03 20.95
N HIS A 264 11.81 -0.89 21.66
CA HIS A 264 11.57 -1.20 23.07
C HIS A 264 12.80 -0.89 23.94
N PRO A 265 12.63 -0.73 25.27
CA PRO A 265 13.76 -0.58 26.17
C PRO A 265 14.68 -1.80 26.09
N ASP A 266 15.96 -1.55 25.84
CA ASP A 266 16.99 -2.58 25.67
C ASP A 266 18.32 -2.14 26.28
N LEU A 267 19.16 -3.10 26.66
CA LEU A 267 20.48 -2.85 27.23
C LEU A 267 21.44 -2.19 26.22
N LYS A 268 21.14 -2.22 24.92
CA LYS A 268 21.86 -1.44 23.91
C LYS A 268 21.69 0.06 24.05
N TRP A 269 20.61 0.53 24.68
CA TRP A 269 20.35 1.97 24.83
C TRP A 269 21.06 2.55 26.05
N GLY A 270 21.24 1.72 27.07
CA GLY A 270 21.94 2.03 28.31
C GLY A 270 21.69 0.97 29.39
N PRO A 271 22.35 1.08 30.54
CA PRO A 271 22.30 0.07 31.60
C PRO A 271 20.96 0.00 32.33
N ASN A 272 20.12 1.02 32.24
CA ASN A 272 18.87 1.08 33.00
C ASN A 272 17.72 0.36 32.27
N LYS A 273 17.84 0.16 30.95
CA LYS A 273 16.79 -0.44 30.11
C LYS A 273 15.47 0.31 30.28
N ASP A 274 15.53 1.64 30.25
CA ASP A 274 14.39 2.51 30.51
C ASP A 274 13.92 3.30 29.27
N ARG A 275 12.78 3.97 29.41
CA ARG A 275 12.15 4.75 28.33
C ARG A 275 12.93 6.00 27.95
N LYS A 276 13.72 6.56 28.87
CA LYS A 276 14.55 7.74 28.61
C LYS A 276 15.74 7.37 27.73
N GLU A 277 16.38 6.25 28.01
CA GLU A 277 17.45 5.67 27.19
C GLU A 277 16.92 5.28 25.81
N LEU A 278 15.74 4.64 25.75
CA LEU A 278 15.03 4.33 24.50
C LEU A 278 14.80 5.58 23.64
N LEU A 279 14.20 6.64 24.20
CA LEU A 279 13.93 7.87 23.44
C LEU A 279 15.22 8.53 22.93
N GLN A 280 16.30 8.48 23.72
CA GLN A 280 17.60 8.97 23.28
C GLN A 280 18.19 8.13 22.14
N ALA A 281 18.07 6.81 22.23
CA ALA A 281 18.49 5.89 21.17
C ALA A 281 17.70 6.12 19.88
N PHE A 282 16.37 6.19 19.98
CA PHE A 282 15.48 6.53 18.87
C PHE A 282 15.90 7.85 18.20
N ARG A 283 16.09 8.91 19.00
CA ARG A 283 16.55 10.21 18.49
C ARG A 283 17.91 10.15 17.79
N ARG A 284 18.86 9.35 18.30
CA ARG A 284 20.17 9.16 17.63
C ARG A 284 20.00 8.43 16.30
N GLY A 285 19.20 7.37 16.26
CA GLY A 285 18.92 6.60 15.05
C GLY A 285 18.22 7.43 13.99
N MET A 286 17.11 8.09 14.35
CA MET A 286 16.33 8.87 13.40
C MET A 286 17.09 10.09 12.88
N ARG A 287 18.00 10.66 13.68
CA ARG A 287 18.93 11.69 13.19
C ARG A 287 19.83 11.17 12.08
N LYS A 288 20.36 9.94 12.19
CA LYS A 288 21.18 9.33 11.12
C LYS A 288 20.38 9.16 9.83
N VAL A 289 19.12 8.75 9.94
CA VAL A 289 18.21 8.66 8.79
C VAL A 289 17.98 10.03 8.18
N PHE A 290 17.59 11.01 9.01
CA PHE A 290 17.26 12.35 8.54
C PHE A 290 18.46 13.03 7.87
N ASP A 291 19.64 13.02 8.50
CA ASP A 291 20.87 13.60 7.94
C ASP A 291 21.18 13.00 6.56
N TYR A 292 21.08 11.68 6.41
CA TYR A 292 21.29 11.04 5.12
C TYR A 292 20.26 11.49 4.06
N LEU A 293 18.98 11.57 4.43
CA LEU A 293 17.94 12.01 3.50
C LEU A 293 18.19 13.44 3.01
N LYS A 294 18.65 14.36 3.86
CA LYS A 294 18.97 15.73 3.44
C LYS A 294 20.00 15.78 2.32
N ASP A 295 20.98 14.90 2.37
CA ASP A 295 22.08 14.84 1.40
C ASP A 295 21.71 14.08 0.11
N HIS A 296 20.74 13.16 0.16
CA HIS A 296 20.48 12.20 -0.94
C HIS A 296 19.11 12.35 -1.61
N VAL A 297 18.15 13.04 -0.98
CA VAL A 297 16.84 13.34 -1.58
C VAL A 297 16.99 14.54 -2.52
N LYS A 298 16.52 14.42 -3.75
CA LYS A 298 16.56 15.48 -4.75
C LYS A 298 15.54 16.58 -4.46
N ALA A 299 15.77 17.77 -4.99
CA ALA A 299 14.89 18.93 -4.81
C ALA A 299 13.44 18.67 -5.25
N ASP A 300 13.24 17.82 -6.26
CA ASP A 300 11.92 17.51 -6.80
C ASP A 300 11.24 16.32 -6.10
N GLN A 301 11.94 15.61 -5.21
CA GLN A 301 11.36 14.52 -4.42
C GLN A 301 10.64 15.08 -3.19
N ARG A 302 9.71 14.29 -2.64
CA ARG A 302 9.07 14.58 -1.35
C ARG A 302 9.14 13.37 -0.44
N VAL A 303 9.49 13.63 0.81
CA VAL A 303 9.55 12.67 1.90
C VAL A 303 8.50 13.03 2.93
N TRP A 304 7.62 12.08 3.22
CA TRP A 304 6.72 12.16 4.35
C TRP A 304 7.19 11.19 5.42
N VAL A 305 7.22 11.67 6.66
CA VAL A 305 7.33 10.80 7.84
C VAL A 305 5.96 10.69 8.46
N ARG A 306 5.36 9.51 8.37
CA ARG A 306 4.03 9.23 8.92
C ARG A 306 4.12 9.11 10.44
N SER A 307 3.15 9.67 11.17
CA SER A 307 2.98 9.42 12.61
C SER A 307 2.62 7.96 12.89
N THR A 308 2.82 7.49 14.12
CA THR A 308 2.50 6.10 14.50
C THR A 308 1.27 6.07 15.41
N PRO A 309 0.09 5.70 14.90
CA PRO A 309 -1.06 5.45 15.76
C PRO A 309 -0.76 4.30 16.72
N TYR A 310 -1.16 4.47 17.97
CA TYR A 310 -0.93 3.45 18.98
C TYR A 310 -1.99 2.36 18.94
N GLY A 311 -1.68 1.24 19.58
CA GLY A 311 -2.65 0.20 19.85
C GLY A 311 -3.59 0.52 21.01
N HIS A 312 -4.68 -0.23 21.14
CA HIS A 312 -5.64 -0.09 22.23
C HIS A 312 -5.67 -1.36 23.09
N ALA A 313 -5.19 -1.29 24.33
CA ALA A 313 -5.26 -2.45 25.22
C ALA A 313 -6.71 -2.94 25.40
N LYS A 314 -6.89 -4.26 25.42
CA LYS A 314 -8.20 -4.91 25.50
C LYS A 314 -9.16 -4.37 24.43
N CYS A 315 -8.70 -4.31 23.18
CA CYS A 315 -9.42 -3.64 22.10
C CYS A 315 -10.80 -4.24 21.81
N SER A 316 -11.11 -5.46 22.28
CA SER A 316 -12.47 -6.01 22.19
C SER A 316 -13.55 -5.18 22.90
N GLN A 317 -13.17 -4.30 23.84
CA GLN A 317 -14.10 -3.42 24.54
C GLN A 317 -14.71 -2.32 23.64
N TYR A 318 -14.08 -2.03 22.50
CA TYR A 318 -14.53 -0.99 21.58
C TYR A 318 -15.41 -1.59 20.48
N THR A 319 -16.61 -1.05 20.34
CA THR A 319 -17.56 -1.41 19.27
C THR A 319 -17.83 -0.27 18.30
N SER A 320 -17.27 0.91 18.59
CA SER A 320 -17.34 2.13 17.79
C SER A 320 -16.10 2.97 18.04
N PRO A 321 -15.80 3.95 17.17
CA PRO A 321 -14.81 4.98 17.48
C PRO A 321 -15.10 5.63 18.82
N SER A 322 -14.05 5.90 19.58
CA SER A 322 -14.14 6.66 20.82
C SER A 322 -14.49 8.12 20.50
N SER A 323 -15.18 8.81 21.41
CA SER A 323 -15.46 10.25 21.27
C SER A 323 -14.26 11.14 21.61
N TYR A 324 -13.27 10.59 22.31
CA TYR A 324 -11.99 11.20 22.64
C TYR A 324 -10.87 10.17 22.53
N ILE A 325 -9.64 10.67 22.39
CA ILE A 325 -8.41 9.87 22.32
C ILE A 325 -8.13 9.25 23.70
N ILE A 326 -7.99 7.93 23.74
CA ILE A 326 -7.59 7.19 24.96
C ILE A 326 -6.11 6.85 24.81
N THR A 327 -5.25 7.61 25.49
CA THR A 327 -3.81 7.42 25.43
C THR A 327 -3.40 6.15 26.18
N PRO A 328 -2.49 5.33 25.63
CA PRO A 328 -1.92 4.19 26.34
C PRO A 328 -1.24 4.63 27.64
N THR A 329 -1.34 3.79 28.67
CA THR A 329 -0.80 4.08 30.00
C THR A 329 0.67 3.65 30.16
N GLY A 330 1.17 2.86 29.21
CA GLY A 330 2.47 2.20 29.28
C GLY A 330 2.49 1.03 30.26
N GLN A 331 1.34 0.46 30.60
CA GLN A 331 1.27 -0.74 31.44
C GLN A 331 1.70 -1.99 30.66
N LYS A 332 1.98 -3.07 31.39
CA LYS A 332 2.31 -4.36 30.79
C LYS A 332 1.20 -4.78 29.82
N GLY A 333 1.58 -5.11 28.58
CA GLY A 333 0.64 -5.45 27.51
C GLY A 333 0.34 -4.32 26.53
N GLU A 334 0.89 -3.11 26.76
CA GLU A 334 0.77 -1.95 25.86
C GLU A 334 2.04 -1.66 25.06
N TYR A 335 3.04 -2.55 25.08
CA TYR A 335 4.21 -2.54 24.16
C TYR A 335 4.82 -1.15 23.87
N GLU A 336 4.95 -0.31 24.91
CA GLU A 336 5.48 1.07 24.82
C GLU A 336 4.73 1.99 23.84
N TRP A 337 3.46 1.69 23.54
CA TRP A 337 2.61 2.53 22.70
C TRP A 337 2.44 3.96 23.25
N ASP A 338 2.62 4.16 24.57
CA ASP A 338 2.64 5.48 25.22
C ASP A 338 3.83 6.37 24.78
N MET A 339 4.84 5.77 24.15
CA MET A 339 6.02 6.49 23.64
C MET A 339 5.85 6.99 22.20
N PHE A 340 4.82 6.56 21.46
CA PHE A 340 4.70 6.86 20.03
C PHE A 340 4.60 8.36 19.75
N GLU A 341 3.87 9.12 20.56
CA GLU A 341 3.81 10.58 20.44
C GLU A 341 5.19 11.24 20.62
N GLN A 342 6.04 10.68 21.48
CA GLN A 342 7.40 11.18 21.69
C GLN A 342 8.32 10.83 20.52
N PHE A 343 8.14 9.66 19.91
CA PHE A 343 8.83 9.26 18.68
C PHE A 343 8.43 10.14 17.49
N ASP A 344 7.13 10.39 17.35
CA ASP A 344 6.57 11.30 16.37
C ASP A 344 7.10 12.73 16.56
N PHE A 345 7.18 13.20 17.82
CA PHE A 345 7.77 14.50 18.13
C PHE A 345 9.25 14.59 17.73
N VAL A 346 10.04 13.52 17.85
CA VAL A 346 11.44 13.52 17.37
C VAL A 346 11.51 13.83 15.88
N TRP A 347 10.62 13.24 15.08
CA TRP A 347 10.55 13.52 13.65
C TRP A 347 10.05 14.92 13.35
N LYS A 348 8.92 15.31 13.96
CA LYS A 348 8.31 16.64 13.78
C LYS A 348 9.30 17.75 14.12
N ASP A 349 10.00 17.65 15.25
CA ASP A 349 11.02 18.60 15.69
C ASP A 349 12.18 18.73 14.68
N MET A 350 12.67 17.62 14.11
CA MET A 350 13.73 17.67 13.10
C MET A 350 13.26 18.30 11.79
N ILE A 351 12.06 17.93 11.32
CA ILE A 351 11.48 18.44 10.06
C ILE A 351 11.18 19.93 10.17
N GLU A 352 10.55 20.38 11.25
CA GLU A 352 10.21 21.80 11.47
C GLU A 352 11.46 22.67 11.62
N LYS A 353 12.50 22.18 12.29
CA LYS A 353 13.77 22.92 12.44
C LYS A 353 14.54 23.03 11.14
N GLU A 354 14.54 22.00 10.32
CA GLU A 354 15.19 22.05 9.01
C GLU A 354 14.44 22.98 8.06
N ASN A 355 13.10 23.03 8.15
CA ASN A 355 12.24 23.91 7.36
C ASN A 355 12.53 23.79 5.84
N ASP A 356 12.70 22.56 5.38
CA ASP A 356 12.98 22.22 4.00
C ASP A 356 11.73 21.58 3.38
N GLU A 357 11.29 22.12 2.25
CA GLU A 357 10.07 21.72 1.55
C GLU A 357 10.07 20.27 1.05
N ARG A 358 11.22 19.60 1.03
CA ARG A 358 11.32 18.19 0.70
C ARG A 358 10.73 17.30 1.80
N PHE A 359 10.66 17.79 3.04
CA PHE A 359 10.32 16.97 4.21
C PHE A 359 9.01 17.43 4.86
N HIS A 360 8.14 16.46 5.11
CA HIS A 360 6.83 16.72 5.70
C HIS A 360 6.53 15.70 6.79
N PHE A 361 5.96 16.17 7.89
CA PHE A 361 5.35 15.27 8.86
C PHE A 361 3.91 14.96 8.43
N PHE A 362 3.57 13.67 8.34
CA PHE A 362 2.27 13.19 7.88
C PHE A 362 1.49 12.57 9.04
N ASN A 363 0.70 13.39 9.71
CA ASN A 363 -0.02 12.98 10.90
C ASN A 363 -1.33 12.23 10.56
N VAL A 364 -1.39 10.96 10.96
CA VAL A 364 -2.54 10.05 10.80
C VAL A 364 -3.13 9.60 12.14
N SER A 365 -2.95 10.39 13.21
CA SER A 365 -3.44 10.10 14.57
C SER A 365 -4.97 9.99 14.69
N ILE A 366 -5.75 10.30 13.63
CA ILE A 366 -7.19 10.01 13.58
C ILE A 366 -7.54 8.55 13.89
N SER A 367 -6.59 7.63 13.71
CA SER A 367 -6.75 6.22 14.05
C SER A 367 -6.67 5.94 15.56
N ASN A 368 -6.19 6.88 16.38
CA ASN A 368 -6.18 6.75 17.84
C ASN A 368 -7.59 6.82 18.46
N TYR A 369 -8.61 7.14 17.66
CA TYR A 369 -10.01 7.00 18.06
C TYR A 369 -10.56 5.59 17.78
N ARG A 370 -9.82 4.76 17.04
CA ARG A 370 -10.35 3.58 16.32
C ARG A 370 -10.00 2.26 16.99
N GLY A 371 -10.17 2.20 18.32
CA GLY A 371 -10.04 0.95 19.06
C GLY A 371 -10.97 -0.18 18.54
N ASP A 372 -12.09 0.18 17.91
CA ASP A 372 -13.05 -0.73 17.27
C ASP A 372 -12.47 -1.46 16.04
N ALA A 373 -11.49 -0.85 15.39
CA ALA A 373 -11.01 -1.26 14.09
C ALA A 373 -9.86 -2.27 14.15
N HIS A 374 -9.42 -2.69 15.34
CA HIS A 374 -8.28 -3.59 15.45
C HIS A 374 -8.51 -4.95 14.79
N SER A 375 -7.43 -5.47 14.21
CA SER A 375 -7.44 -6.63 13.34
C SER A 375 -7.91 -7.86 14.09
N GLN A 376 -7.28 -8.22 15.21
CA GLN A 376 -7.67 -9.40 15.99
C GLN A 376 -7.91 -8.98 17.44
N PRO A 377 -9.16 -8.70 17.85
CA PRO A 377 -9.44 -8.24 19.20
C PRO A 377 -8.74 -9.07 20.28
N ASP A 378 -8.00 -8.38 21.15
CA ASP A 378 -7.19 -8.89 22.27
C ASP A 378 -6.01 -9.81 21.94
N SER A 379 -5.84 -10.21 20.67
CA SER A 379 -4.64 -10.93 20.19
C SER A 379 -3.68 -10.01 19.44
N ASP A 380 -4.23 -9.08 18.67
CA ASP A 380 -3.54 -8.02 17.94
C ASP A 380 -4.38 -6.75 17.99
N CYS A 381 -4.03 -5.92 18.98
CA CYS A 381 -4.61 -4.60 19.19
C CYS A 381 -3.70 -3.48 18.69
N LEU A 382 -2.83 -3.75 17.70
CA LEU A 382 -2.01 -2.73 17.06
C LEU A 382 -2.41 -2.58 15.59
N HIS A 383 -2.45 -3.70 14.84
CA HIS A 383 -2.88 -3.68 13.45
C HIS A 383 -4.39 -3.46 13.37
N THR A 384 -4.86 -2.85 12.29
CA THR A 384 -6.29 -2.61 12.05
C THR A 384 -6.79 -3.43 10.86
N CYS A 385 -8.10 -3.65 10.83
CA CYS A 385 -8.78 -4.18 9.67
C CYS A 385 -8.68 -3.25 8.47
N LEU A 386 -8.70 -3.88 7.29
CA LEU A 386 -8.87 -3.28 5.97
C LEU A 386 -10.12 -3.89 5.33
N PRO A 387 -11.04 -3.09 4.74
CA PRO A 387 -11.09 -1.64 4.80
C PRO A 387 -11.28 -1.10 6.22
N GLY A 388 -10.80 0.11 6.47
CA GLY A 388 -10.73 0.69 7.81
C GLY A 388 -10.00 2.03 7.85
N PRO A 389 -9.53 2.47 9.03
CA PRO A 389 -9.00 3.83 9.17
C PRO A 389 -7.71 4.10 8.39
N VAL A 390 -6.97 3.05 8.02
CA VAL A 390 -5.78 3.15 7.16
C VAL A 390 -6.14 3.60 5.74
N ASP A 391 -7.37 3.36 5.28
CA ASP A 391 -7.82 3.81 3.97
C ASP A 391 -7.86 5.32 3.91
N ASP A 392 -8.23 5.97 5.02
CA ASP A 392 -8.22 7.43 5.13
C ASP A 392 -6.80 7.99 5.12
N TRP A 393 -5.78 7.24 5.56
CA TRP A 393 -4.38 7.64 5.41
C TRP A 393 -4.02 7.75 3.93
N ASN A 394 -4.40 6.77 3.12
CA ASN A 394 -4.14 6.79 1.67
C ASN A 394 -4.92 7.90 0.95
N LYS A 395 -6.16 8.19 1.38
CA LYS A 395 -6.94 9.33 0.86
C LYS A 395 -6.32 10.68 1.24
N PHE A 396 -5.81 10.82 2.47
CA PHE A 396 -5.09 12.02 2.89
C PHE A 396 -3.77 12.17 2.14
N PHE A 397 -3.06 11.08 1.89
CA PHE A 397 -1.85 11.09 1.08
C PHE A 397 -2.15 11.54 -0.37
N TYR A 398 -3.20 11.00 -1.00
CA TYR A 398 -3.68 11.51 -2.29
C TYR A 398 -3.96 13.01 -2.25
N HIS A 399 -4.68 13.49 -1.23
CA HIS A 399 -4.97 14.91 -1.09
C HIS A 399 -3.69 15.76 -0.97
N GLN A 400 -2.67 15.29 -0.23
CA GLN A 400 -1.37 15.96 -0.13
C GLN A 400 -0.68 16.04 -1.48
N VAL A 401 -0.68 14.95 -2.25
CA VAL A 401 -0.12 14.91 -3.61
C VAL A 401 -0.86 15.88 -4.54
N VAL A 402 -2.20 15.87 -4.54
CA VAL A 402 -3.00 16.80 -5.37
C VAL A 402 -2.70 18.26 -5.02
N LYS A 403 -2.55 18.59 -3.73
CA LYS A 403 -2.15 19.94 -3.31
C LYS A 403 -0.74 20.29 -3.78
N LEU A 404 0.20 19.35 -3.71
CA LEU A 404 1.57 19.56 -4.14
C LEU A 404 1.64 19.87 -5.63
N VAL A 405 1.02 19.04 -6.48
CA VAL A 405 1.10 19.19 -7.94
C VAL A 405 0.42 20.46 -8.47
N ASN A 406 -0.59 20.97 -7.75
CA ASN A 406 -1.33 22.18 -8.16
C ASN A 406 -0.76 23.48 -7.58
N ASN A 407 0.15 23.40 -6.62
CA ASN A 407 0.87 24.56 -6.07
C ASN A 407 2.32 24.65 -6.58
N ALA A 408 2.76 23.70 -7.42
CA ALA A 408 4.11 23.60 -7.98
C ALA A 408 4.33 24.54 -9.17
#